data_AF-A0A3C1BR42-F1
#
_entry.id   AF-A0A3C1BR42-F1
#
_cell.length_a   1.000
_cell.length_b   1.000
_cell.length_c   1.000
_cell.angle_alpha   90.00
_cell.angle_beta   90.00
_cell.angle_gamma   90.00
#
_symmetry.space_group_name_H-M   'P 1'
#
loop_
_entity.id
_entity.type
_entity.pdbx_description
1 polymer ?
#
loop_
_entity_poly.entity_id
_entity_poly.type
_entity_poly.pdbx_seq_one_letter_code
_entity_poly.pdbx_strand_id
1 'polypeptide(L)'
;MDEIQKNHGNKYKFKLFGESVFILFHLPPLMLNNVNISVALFKEKWYLFSMLLNVALLAGGQSRRFGSDKALANFRGKPLIEYISEKFIREGFNVSVISKDVTKYLNVLSGSVEHVEDIFEQQCPLAGIITALRHFRSPVFVISTDAPAVPSEAVKAVLNALDGYDAAVPDADGKIHPLIAAYAPSCLDIFMKQFESGNFRLRDALASLNTIYLDDSFFSSLGFDSSIFSNINRREDMELFRKNISL
;
A
#
# COMPACT_ATOMS: atom_id res chain seq x y z
N MET A 1 -14.26 19.82 -20.99
CA MET A 1 -15.68 20.09 -20.71
C MET A 1 -16.42 18.78 -20.91
N ASP A 2 -16.89 18.19 -19.82
CA ASP A 2 -17.58 16.90 -19.85
C ASP A 2 -19.02 17.14 -20.32
N GLU A 3 -19.44 16.42 -21.36
CA GLU A 3 -20.75 16.59 -22.00
C GLU A 3 -21.64 15.39 -21.64
N ILE A 4 -22.84 15.66 -21.14
CA ILE A 4 -23.80 14.63 -20.72
C ILE A 4 -24.99 14.68 -21.66
N GLN A 5 -25.22 13.59 -22.39
CA GLN A 5 -26.39 13.42 -23.23
C GLN A 5 -27.27 12.31 -22.66
N LYS A 6 -28.52 12.69 -22.33
CA LYS A 6 -29.57 11.73 -21.98
C LYS A 6 -30.06 11.08 -23.27
N ASN A 7 -29.91 9.76 -23.40
CA ASN A 7 -30.50 9.00 -24.51
C ASN A 7 -31.84 8.38 -24.09
N HIS A 8 -32.62 7.88 -25.05
CA HIS A 8 -33.90 7.22 -24.78
C HIS A 8 -33.72 6.01 -23.82
N GLY A 9 -34.57 5.95 -22.79
CA GLY A 9 -34.46 5.02 -21.65
C GLY A 9 -33.54 5.56 -20.53
N ASN A 10 -33.50 4.90 -19.36
CA ASN A 10 -32.60 5.26 -18.24
C ASN A 10 -31.11 5.00 -18.55
N LYS A 11 -30.65 5.33 -19.75
CA LYS A 11 -29.29 5.16 -20.25
C LYS A 11 -28.65 6.54 -20.39
N TYR A 12 -27.56 6.73 -19.64
CA TYR A 12 -26.76 7.95 -19.70
C TYR A 12 -25.42 7.63 -20.37
N LYS A 13 -25.02 8.50 -21.30
CA LYS A 13 -23.70 8.43 -21.95
C LYS A 13 -22.80 9.46 -21.28
N PHE A 14 -21.67 8.99 -20.75
CA PHE A 14 -20.64 9.83 -20.16
C PHE A 14 -19.40 9.82 -21.05
N LYS A 15 -18.74 10.96 -21.17
CA LYS A 15 -17.41 11.06 -21.77
C LYS A 15 -16.41 11.31 -20.66
N LEU A 16 -15.62 10.31 -20.30
CA LEU A 16 -14.59 10.38 -19.26
C LEU A 16 -13.24 10.16 -19.92
N PHE A 17 -12.30 11.10 -19.76
CA PHE A 17 -10.94 11.02 -20.32
C PHE A 17 -10.88 10.73 -21.84
N GLY A 18 -11.89 11.18 -22.60
CA GLY A 18 -11.96 10.96 -24.05
C GLY A 18 -12.73 9.71 -24.48
N GLU A 19 -13.00 8.77 -23.57
CA GLU A 19 -13.75 7.55 -23.86
C GLU A 19 -15.23 7.67 -23.49
N SER A 20 -16.10 7.00 -24.26
CA SER A 20 -17.54 6.97 -24.01
C SER A 20 -17.93 5.77 -23.15
N VAL A 21 -18.40 6.01 -21.94
CA VAL A 21 -18.91 4.98 -21.03
C VAL A 21 -20.44 5.07 -20.98
N PHE A 22 -21.12 3.93 -21.14
CA PHE A 22 -22.58 3.83 -21.06
C PHE A 22 -22.99 3.13 -19.78
N ILE A 23 -23.85 3.76 -18.98
CA ILE A 23 -24.31 3.18 -17.71
C ILE A 23 -25.85 3.24 -17.65
N LEU A 24 -26.46 2.12 -17.27
CA LEU A 24 -27.87 2.05 -16.90
C LEU A 24 -27.99 2.36 -15.40
N PHE A 25 -28.71 3.42 -15.05
CA PHE A 25 -29.10 3.67 -13.66
C PHE A 25 -30.55 3.20 -13.43
N HIS A 26 -30.80 2.51 -12.32
CA HIS A 26 -32.10 2.49 -11.67
C HIS A 26 -32.00 3.39 -10.44
N LEU A 27 -32.06 4.71 -10.64
CA LEU A 27 -32.06 5.68 -9.54
C LEU A 27 -33.47 6.24 -9.30
N PRO A 28 -33.88 6.48 -8.05
CA PRO A 28 -35.13 7.16 -7.73
C PRO A 28 -35.16 8.57 -8.36
N PRO A 29 -36.32 9.06 -8.86
CA PRO A 29 -36.44 10.30 -9.61
C PRO A 29 -35.89 11.57 -8.91
N LEU A 30 -35.81 11.57 -7.58
CA LEU A 30 -35.40 12.72 -6.78
C LEU A 30 -33.92 13.09 -6.91
N MET A 31 -33.06 12.18 -7.37
CA MET A 31 -31.60 12.40 -7.49
C MET A 31 -31.18 13.01 -8.84
N LEU A 32 -32.10 13.19 -9.78
CA LEU A 32 -31.80 13.62 -11.15
C LEU A 32 -31.61 15.15 -11.32
N ASN A 33 -31.98 15.95 -10.32
CA ASN A 33 -31.96 17.41 -10.45
C ASN A 33 -30.57 18.04 -10.25
N ASN A 34 -29.58 17.28 -9.81
CA ASN A 34 -28.20 17.76 -9.64
C ASN A 34 -27.21 16.79 -10.30
N VAL A 35 -27.21 16.78 -11.63
CA VAL A 35 -26.31 15.97 -12.47
C VAL A 35 -24.83 16.16 -12.06
N ASN A 36 -24.43 17.37 -11.66
CA ASN A 36 -23.08 17.65 -11.16
C ASN A 36 -22.74 16.90 -9.86
N ILE A 37 -23.71 16.74 -8.94
CA ILE A 37 -23.51 16.00 -7.69
C ILE A 37 -23.38 14.50 -7.98
N SER A 38 -24.21 13.97 -8.88
CA SER A 38 -24.11 12.56 -9.29
C SER A 38 -22.80 12.25 -10.01
N VAL A 39 -22.28 13.17 -10.82
CA VAL A 39 -20.97 13.03 -11.50
C VAL A 39 -19.80 13.17 -10.53
N ALA A 40 -19.85 14.10 -9.58
CA ALA A 40 -18.82 14.24 -8.56
C ALA A 40 -18.76 13.00 -7.65
N LEU A 41 -19.91 12.54 -7.14
CA LEU A 41 -20.00 11.32 -6.33
C LEU A 41 -19.64 10.06 -7.14
N PHE A 42 -19.96 10.03 -8.44
CA PHE A 42 -19.55 8.95 -9.31
C PHE A 42 -18.05 9.01 -9.60
N LYS A 43 -17.45 10.18 -9.84
CA LYS A 43 -16.00 10.33 -10.00
C LYS A 43 -15.29 9.91 -8.72
N GLU A 44 -15.73 10.36 -7.54
CA GLU A 44 -15.16 9.91 -6.26
C GLU A 44 -15.32 8.40 -6.07
N LYS A 45 -16.53 7.85 -6.22
CA LYS A 45 -16.74 6.40 -6.05
C LYS A 45 -16.08 5.55 -7.13
N TRP A 46 -15.99 6.04 -8.36
CA TRP A 46 -15.33 5.36 -9.47
C TRP A 46 -13.82 5.47 -9.33
N TYR A 47 -13.28 6.58 -8.83
CA TYR A 47 -11.86 6.74 -8.50
C TYR A 47 -11.47 5.84 -7.34
N LEU A 48 -12.31 5.77 -6.30
CA LEU A 48 -12.20 4.81 -5.20
C LEU A 48 -12.35 3.35 -5.68
N PHE A 49 -13.15 3.10 -6.73
CA PHE A 49 -13.32 1.79 -7.35
C PHE A 49 -12.20 1.45 -8.36
N SER A 50 -11.54 2.47 -8.94
CA SER A 50 -10.47 2.31 -9.93
C SER A 50 -9.07 2.36 -9.33
N MET A 51 -8.91 2.86 -8.11
CA MET A 51 -7.70 2.68 -7.32
C MET A 51 -7.75 1.33 -6.62
N LEU A 52 -7.09 0.35 -7.23
CA LEU A 52 -6.72 -0.85 -6.50
C LEU A 52 -5.80 -0.44 -5.34
N LEU A 53 -6.25 -0.69 -4.11
CA LEU A 53 -5.45 -0.46 -2.90
C LEU A 53 -4.47 -1.63 -2.73
N ASN A 54 -3.34 -1.57 -3.42
CA ASN A 54 -2.34 -2.63 -3.40
C ASN A 54 -1.41 -2.49 -2.20
N VAL A 55 -1.15 -3.61 -1.50
CA VAL A 55 -0.15 -3.71 -0.43
C VAL A 55 0.81 -4.85 -0.73
N ALA A 56 2.10 -4.53 -0.77
CA ALA A 56 3.18 -5.50 -0.81
C ALA A 56 3.79 -5.67 0.58
N LEU A 57 3.61 -6.85 1.17
CA LEU A 57 4.23 -7.22 2.45
C LEU A 57 5.58 -7.88 2.18
N LEU A 58 6.68 -7.19 2.50
CA LEU A 58 8.03 -7.70 2.26
C LEU A 58 8.44 -8.68 3.36
N ALA A 59 8.50 -9.96 3.00
CA ALA A 59 8.84 -11.07 3.90
C ALA A 59 10.18 -11.69 3.49
N GLY A 60 11.28 -11.01 3.83
CA GLY A 60 12.62 -11.39 3.35
C GLY A 60 13.79 -10.85 4.17
N GLY A 61 13.74 -11.00 5.50
CA GLY A 61 14.83 -10.60 6.41
C GLY A 61 15.44 -11.78 7.15
N GLN A 62 16.77 -11.82 7.27
CA GLN A 62 17.47 -12.90 7.99
C GLN A 62 17.18 -12.94 9.50
N SER A 63 16.45 -11.95 10.05
CA SER A 63 16.01 -11.90 11.45
C SER A 63 17.10 -12.27 12.47
N ARG A 64 18.37 -11.95 12.14
CA ARG A 64 19.56 -12.42 12.89
C ARG A 64 19.51 -12.03 14.37
N ARG A 65 18.93 -10.87 14.66
CA ARG A 65 18.78 -10.33 16.04
C ARG A 65 17.56 -10.88 16.78
N PHE A 66 16.61 -11.49 16.07
CA PHE A 66 15.37 -12.05 16.64
C PHE A 66 15.51 -13.55 16.98
N GLY A 67 16.53 -14.22 16.43
CA GLY A 67 16.88 -15.62 16.69
C GLY A 67 15.98 -16.64 15.99
N SER A 68 14.93 -16.21 15.32
CA SER A 68 14.00 -17.02 14.51
C SER A 68 13.40 -16.15 13.40
N ASP A 69 12.66 -16.76 12.47
CA ASP A 69 11.91 -15.98 11.49
C ASP A 69 10.88 -15.09 12.20
N LYS A 70 11.11 -13.79 12.14
CA LYS A 70 10.30 -12.76 12.77
C LYS A 70 8.91 -12.66 12.15
N ALA A 71 8.76 -12.93 10.85
CA ALA A 71 7.47 -12.94 10.18
C ALA A 71 6.50 -13.97 10.80
N LEU A 72 7.06 -15.06 11.37
CA LEU A 72 6.33 -16.12 12.06
C LEU A 72 6.20 -15.89 13.58
N ALA A 73 6.71 -14.77 14.10
CA ALA A 73 6.61 -14.48 15.52
C ALA A 73 5.14 -14.28 15.93
N ASN A 74 4.75 -14.90 17.05
CA ASN A 74 3.38 -14.86 17.54
C ASN A 74 3.01 -13.48 18.11
N PHE A 75 2.20 -12.71 17.38
CA PHE A 75 1.60 -11.45 17.76
C PHE A 75 0.09 -11.61 17.95
N ARG A 76 -0.40 -11.43 19.17
CA ARG A 76 -1.83 -11.55 19.52
C ARG A 76 -2.47 -12.88 19.07
N GLY A 77 -1.73 -13.98 19.18
CA GLY A 77 -2.22 -15.32 18.83
C GLY A 77 -2.05 -15.71 17.37
N LYS A 78 -1.47 -14.83 16.53
CA LYS A 78 -1.21 -15.07 15.11
C LYS A 78 0.24 -14.74 14.75
N PRO A 79 0.86 -15.43 13.76
CA PRO A 79 2.06 -14.94 13.09
C PRO A 79 1.94 -13.47 12.67
N LEU A 80 2.99 -12.67 12.82
CA LEU A 80 3.01 -11.26 12.39
C LEU A 80 2.57 -11.07 10.94
N ILE A 81 3.04 -11.95 10.04
CA ILE A 81 2.69 -11.90 8.62
C ILE A 81 1.19 -12.15 8.38
N GLU A 82 0.57 -13.05 9.13
CA GLU A 82 -0.87 -13.31 9.10
C GLU A 82 -1.64 -12.11 9.67
N TYR A 83 -1.22 -11.60 10.83
CA TYR A 83 -1.86 -10.45 11.48
C TYR A 83 -1.92 -9.22 10.55
N ILE A 84 -0.81 -8.88 9.89
CA ILE A 84 -0.72 -7.71 9.02
C ILE A 84 -1.53 -7.94 7.74
N SER A 85 -1.40 -9.11 7.10
CA SER A 85 -2.14 -9.40 5.86
C SER A 85 -3.65 -9.41 6.08
N GLU A 86 -4.14 -10.05 7.14
CA GLU A 86 -5.58 -10.06 7.47
C GLU A 86 -6.12 -8.68 7.83
N LYS A 87 -5.32 -7.83 8.49
CA LYS A 87 -5.69 -6.44 8.78
C LYS A 87 -6.00 -5.69 7.49
N PHE A 88 -5.11 -5.80 6.51
CA PHE A 88 -5.31 -5.10 5.23
C PHE A 88 -6.38 -5.76 4.36
N ILE A 89 -6.46 -7.09 4.31
CA ILE A 89 -7.54 -7.76 3.55
C ILE A 89 -8.93 -7.34 4.04
N ARG A 90 -9.13 -7.29 5.37
CA ARG A 90 -10.42 -6.85 5.96
C ARG A 90 -10.80 -5.42 5.58
N GLU A 91 -9.82 -4.59 5.27
CA GLU A 91 -9.97 -3.18 4.91
C GLU A 91 -10.05 -2.94 3.40
N GLY A 92 -10.14 -4.01 2.61
CA GLY A 92 -10.36 -3.97 1.16
C GLY A 92 -9.08 -3.86 0.33
N PHE A 93 -7.91 -4.10 0.92
CA PHE A 93 -6.64 -4.07 0.19
C PHE A 93 -6.43 -5.37 -0.61
N ASN A 94 -5.81 -5.24 -1.78
CA ASN A 94 -5.22 -6.34 -2.51
C ASN A 94 -3.80 -6.59 -1.96
N VAL A 95 -3.62 -7.71 -1.26
CA VAL A 95 -2.40 -7.98 -0.49
C VAL A 95 -1.58 -9.10 -1.14
N SER A 96 -0.33 -8.80 -1.46
CA SER A 96 0.65 -9.78 -1.91
C SER A 96 1.85 -9.83 -0.95
N VAL A 97 2.32 -11.04 -0.65
CA VAL A 97 3.54 -11.28 0.13
C VAL A 97 4.71 -11.50 -0.83
N ILE A 98 5.74 -10.68 -0.69
CA ILE A 98 6.96 -10.75 -1.49
C ILE A 98 8.03 -11.50 -0.69
N SER A 99 8.53 -12.63 -1.19
CA SER A 99 9.52 -13.44 -0.47
C SER A 99 10.38 -14.28 -1.40
N LYS A 100 11.56 -14.71 -0.93
CA LYS A 100 12.46 -15.62 -1.67
C LYS A 100 11.93 -17.05 -1.78
N ASP A 101 11.03 -17.45 -0.88
CA ASP A 101 10.47 -18.80 -0.82
C ASP A 101 8.97 -18.67 -0.59
N VAL A 102 8.21 -18.81 -1.68
CA VAL A 102 6.75 -18.69 -1.67
C VAL A 102 6.08 -19.76 -0.82
N THR A 103 6.73 -20.91 -0.61
CA THR A 103 6.17 -22.03 0.15
C THR A 103 6.22 -21.81 1.66
N LYS A 104 7.15 -20.96 2.12
CA LYS A 104 7.48 -20.73 3.53
C LYS A 104 6.29 -20.32 4.39
N TYR A 105 5.34 -19.57 3.80
CA TYR A 105 4.21 -18.98 4.53
C TYR A 105 2.85 -19.57 4.14
N LEU A 106 2.80 -20.58 3.27
CA LEU A 106 1.52 -21.15 2.76
C LEU A 106 0.64 -21.72 3.88
N ASN A 107 1.25 -22.24 4.96
CA ASN A 107 0.49 -22.84 6.06
C ASN A 107 -0.09 -21.83 7.06
N VAL A 108 0.30 -20.55 6.95
CA VAL A 108 -0.15 -19.50 7.89
C VAL A 108 -0.95 -18.39 7.21
N LEU A 109 -0.82 -18.22 5.90
CA LEU A 109 -1.54 -17.20 5.16
C LEU A 109 -2.85 -17.73 4.60
N SER A 110 -3.87 -16.87 4.60
CA SER A 110 -5.14 -17.16 3.95
C SER A 110 -4.96 -17.32 2.43
N GLY A 111 -5.80 -18.12 1.78
CA GLY A 111 -5.80 -18.26 0.32
C GLY A 111 -6.11 -16.97 -0.47
N SER A 112 -6.52 -15.90 0.21
CA SER A 112 -6.73 -14.57 -0.37
C SER A 112 -5.44 -13.73 -0.48
N VAL A 113 -4.33 -14.19 0.10
CA VAL A 113 -3.02 -13.54 -0.02
C VAL A 113 -2.30 -14.14 -1.21
N GLU A 114 -1.85 -13.31 -2.15
CA GLU A 114 -1.00 -13.78 -3.24
C GLU A 114 0.47 -13.89 -2.78
N HIS A 115 1.16 -14.95 -3.19
CA HIS A 115 2.57 -15.15 -2.88
C HIS A 115 3.41 -14.89 -4.13
N VAL A 116 4.30 -13.90 -4.04
CA VAL A 116 5.14 -13.47 -5.16
C VAL A 116 6.59 -13.75 -4.82
N GLU A 117 7.25 -14.48 -5.71
CA GLU A 117 8.66 -14.81 -5.57
C GLU A 117 9.55 -13.61 -5.91
N ASP A 118 10.43 -13.25 -4.98
CA ASP A 118 11.55 -12.34 -5.23
C ASP A 118 12.70 -13.14 -5.86
N ILE A 119 12.78 -13.08 -7.18
CA ILE A 119 13.73 -13.85 -8.00
C ILE A 119 15.15 -13.26 -8.01
N PHE A 120 15.40 -12.13 -7.36
CA PHE A 120 16.75 -11.54 -7.36
C PHE A 120 17.70 -12.39 -6.49
N GLU A 121 18.97 -12.51 -6.84
CA GLU A 121 19.92 -13.21 -5.95
C GLU A 121 20.25 -12.39 -4.70
N GLN A 122 20.42 -11.08 -4.89
CA GLN A 122 20.70 -10.17 -3.79
C GLN A 122 19.51 -10.12 -2.82
N GLN A 123 19.80 -10.35 -1.53
CA GLN A 123 18.83 -10.13 -0.46
C GLN A 123 18.90 -8.67 0.00
N CYS A 124 18.00 -7.82 -0.52
CA CYS A 124 17.85 -6.45 -0.07
C CYS A 124 16.40 -5.98 -0.24
N PRO A 125 15.94 -4.99 0.56
CA PRO A 125 14.56 -4.52 0.42
C PRO A 125 14.25 -3.88 -0.94
N LEU A 126 15.25 -3.29 -1.61
CA LEU A 126 15.10 -2.75 -2.96
C LEU A 126 14.62 -3.81 -3.96
N ALA A 127 15.15 -5.05 -3.88
CA ALA A 127 14.69 -6.17 -4.70
C ALA A 127 13.21 -6.50 -4.47
N GLY A 128 12.77 -6.47 -3.22
CA GLY A 128 11.37 -6.69 -2.84
C GLY A 128 10.44 -5.62 -3.41
N ILE A 129 10.86 -4.34 -3.35
CA ILE A 129 10.10 -3.22 -3.94
C ILE A 129 10.01 -3.35 -5.46
N ILE A 130 11.12 -3.66 -6.12
CA ILE A 130 11.15 -3.90 -7.58
C ILE A 130 10.22 -5.05 -7.96
N THR A 131 10.25 -6.15 -7.20
CA THR A 131 9.36 -7.30 -7.40
C THR A 131 7.89 -6.89 -7.25
N ALA A 132 7.55 -6.12 -6.22
CA ALA A 132 6.20 -5.61 -6.01
C ALA A 132 5.73 -4.72 -7.18
N LEU A 133 6.55 -3.76 -7.61
CA LEU A 133 6.23 -2.87 -8.73
C LEU A 133 6.02 -3.64 -10.04
N ARG A 134 6.84 -4.66 -10.31
CA ARG A 134 6.70 -5.54 -11.49
C ARG A 134 5.41 -6.37 -11.45
N HIS A 135 5.03 -6.83 -10.26
CA HIS A 135 3.85 -7.65 -10.04
C HIS A 135 2.56 -6.83 -10.20
N PHE A 136 2.41 -5.74 -9.43
CA PHE A 136 1.18 -4.96 -9.41
C PHE A 136 0.99 -4.07 -10.65
N ARG A 137 2.08 -3.60 -11.27
CA ARG A 137 2.07 -2.65 -12.40
C ARG A 137 1.19 -1.41 -12.17
N SER A 138 1.00 -1.06 -10.92
CA SER A 138 0.15 0.03 -10.43
C SER A 138 0.72 0.52 -9.10
N PRO A 139 0.28 1.69 -8.58
CA PRO A 139 0.68 2.16 -7.28
C PRO A 139 0.54 1.08 -6.21
N VAL A 140 1.58 0.94 -5.38
CA VAL A 140 1.63 -0.07 -4.32
C VAL A 140 2.20 0.52 -3.04
N PHE A 141 1.54 0.22 -1.93
CA PHE A 141 2.09 0.47 -0.61
C PHE A 141 2.97 -0.69 -0.18
N VAL A 142 4.23 -0.42 0.13
CA VAL A 142 5.19 -1.40 0.60
C VAL A 142 5.28 -1.31 2.11
N ILE A 143 5.16 -2.46 2.77
CA ILE A 143 5.32 -2.57 4.22
C ILE A 143 6.18 -3.77 4.63
N SER A 144 7.05 -3.59 5.62
CA SER A 144 7.79 -4.70 6.24
C SER A 144 6.93 -5.42 7.28
N THR A 145 7.19 -6.73 7.49
CA THR A 145 6.45 -7.55 8.47
C THR A 145 6.66 -7.15 9.94
N ASP A 146 7.52 -6.17 10.21
CA ASP A 146 7.84 -5.73 11.56
C ASP A 146 7.18 -4.43 11.99
N ALA A 147 6.32 -3.84 11.15
CA ALA A 147 5.56 -2.63 11.45
C ALA A 147 4.03 -2.91 11.60
N PRO A 148 3.58 -3.76 12.54
CA PRO A 148 2.17 -4.14 12.66
C PRO A 148 1.25 -3.01 13.17
N ALA A 149 1.82 -1.93 13.70
CA ALA A 149 1.08 -0.80 14.24
C ALA A 149 0.40 0.04 13.14
N VAL A 150 0.99 0.13 11.94
CA VAL A 150 0.59 1.04 10.86
C VAL A 150 -0.89 0.87 10.49
N PRO A 151 -1.78 1.85 10.81
CA PRO A 151 -3.21 1.78 10.54
C PRO A 151 -3.54 1.75 9.05
N SER A 152 -4.65 1.10 8.70
CA SER A 152 -5.12 1.01 7.31
C SER A 152 -5.50 2.38 6.73
N GLU A 153 -5.98 3.28 7.58
CA GLU A 153 -6.30 4.67 7.25
C GLU A 153 -5.04 5.45 6.90
N ALA A 154 -3.95 5.25 7.65
CA ALA A 154 -2.66 5.84 7.34
C ALA A 154 -2.13 5.31 5.98
N VAL A 155 -2.26 4.00 5.73
CA VAL A 155 -1.89 3.41 4.42
C VAL A 155 -2.68 4.05 3.27
N LYS A 156 -4.01 4.17 3.40
CA LYS A 156 -4.88 4.83 2.41
C LYS A 156 -4.45 6.28 2.18
N ALA A 157 -4.12 7.01 3.24
CA ALA A 157 -3.66 8.39 3.14
C ALA A 157 -2.31 8.53 2.42
N VAL A 158 -1.35 7.65 2.70
CA VAL A 158 -0.05 7.63 2.01
C VAL A 158 -0.21 7.28 0.52
N LEU A 159 -1.06 6.31 0.19
CA LEU A 159 -1.40 5.98 -1.20
C LEU A 159 -2.05 7.15 -1.93
N ASN A 160 -2.94 7.89 -1.28
CA ASN A 160 -3.56 9.09 -1.86
C ASN A 160 -2.53 10.20 -2.10
N ALA A 161 -1.60 10.41 -1.17
CA ALA A 161 -0.56 11.43 -1.28
C ALA A 161 0.48 11.15 -2.39
N LEU A 162 0.50 9.93 -2.93
CA LEU A 162 1.37 9.55 -4.04
C LEU A 162 1.02 10.24 -5.36
N ASP A 163 -0.20 10.77 -5.52
CA ASP A 163 -0.62 11.40 -6.77
C ASP A 163 0.33 12.53 -7.19
N GLY A 164 0.86 12.45 -8.42
CA GLY A 164 1.86 13.39 -8.94
C GLY A 164 3.31 13.17 -8.48
N TYR A 165 3.58 12.13 -7.68
CA TYR A 165 4.90 11.79 -7.17
C TYR A 165 5.33 10.37 -7.55
N ASP A 166 6.63 10.12 -7.52
CA ASP A 166 7.18 8.78 -7.71
C ASP A 166 7.04 7.94 -6.43
N ALA A 167 7.24 8.57 -5.28
CA ALA A 167 7.11 7.93 -3.97
C ALA A 167 6.48 8.87 -2.95
N ALA A 168 5.66 8.31 -2.05
CA ALA A 168 5.15 8.98 -0.86
C ALA A 168 5.67 8.25 0.38
N VAL A 169 6.51 8.92 1.16
CA VAL A 169 7.31 8.30 2.21
C VAL A 169 7.09 9.02 3.54
N PRO A 170 6.69 8.32 4.61
CA PRO A 170 6.65 8.92 5.94
C PRO A 170 8.04 9.38 6.40
N ASP A 171 8.10 10.59 6.93
CA ASP A 171 9.21 11.16 7.68
C ASP A 171 8.71 11.53 9.08
N ALA A 172 8.70 10.54 9.97
CA ALA A 172 8.14 10.66 11.31
C ALA A 172 9.27 10.70 12.34
N ASP A 173 9.20 11.62 13.30
CA ASP A 173 10.26 11.82 14.31
C ASP A 173 11.66 12.01 13.68
N GLY A 174 11.72 12.72 12.56
CA GLY A 174 12.96 12.97 11.79
C GLY A 174 13.58 11.72 11.15
N LYS A 175 12.80 10.66 10.99
CA LYS A 175 13.22 9.40 10.37
C LYS A 175 12.36 9.06 9.16
N ILE A 176 13.04 8.85 8.03
CA ILE A 176 12.42 8.35 6.80
C ILE A 176 12.11 6.84 6.91
N HIS A 177 10.88 6.45 6.57
CA HIS A 177 10.38 5.07 6.59
C HIS A 177 10.12 4.51 5.17
N PRO A 178 11.16 4.13 4.40
CA PRO A 178 11.00 3.66 3.01
C PRO A 178 10.37 2.26 2.90
N LEU A 179 10.18 1.55 4.01
CA LEU A 179 9.49 0.26 4.06
C LEU A 179 8.11 0.38 4.71
N ILE A 180 7.56 1.59 4.74
CA ILE A 180 6.18 1.92 5.13
C ILE A 180 5.76 3.05 4.17
N ALA A 181 5.81 2.81 2.87
CA ALA A 181 5.74 3.87 1.86
C ALA A 181 4.99 3.43 0.60
N ALA A 182 4.44 4.39 -0.14
CA ALA A 182 3.82 4.13 -1.44
C ALA A 182 4.79 4.45 -2.57
N TYR A 183 4.76 3.60 -3.61
CA TYR A 183 5.61 3.72 -4.79
C TYR A 183 4.76 3.63 -6.06
N ALA A 184 5.00 4.55 -6.99
CA ALA A 184 4.38 4.55 -8.30
C ALA A 184 5.18 3.65 -9.28
N PRO A 185 4.55 3.12 -10.34
CA PRO A 185 5.23 2.33 -11.36
C PRO A 185 6.43 3.04 -12.03
N SER A 186 6.43 4.38 -12.06
CA SER A 186 7.51 5.21 -12.59
C SER A 186 8.86 4.98 -11.87
N CYS A 187 8.84 4.52 -10.61
CA CYS A 187 10.06 4.21 -9.86
C CYS A 187 10.86 3.04 -10.45
N LEU A 188 10.20 2.16 -11.20
CA LEU A 188 10.75 0.84 -11.53
C LEU A 188 12.09 0.93 -12.27
N ASP A 189 12.20 1.79 -13.27
CA ASP A 189 13.43 1.94 -14.06
C ASP A 189 14.58 2.53 -13.25
N ILE A 190 14.27 3.48 -12.35
CA ILE A 190 15.25 4.12 -11.47
C ILE A 190 15.78 3.11 -10.45
N PHE A 191 14.88 2.35 -9.83
CA PHE A 191 15.24 1.29 -8.89
C PHE A 191 16.03 0.15 -9.56
N MET A 192 15.66 -0.24 -10.78
CA MET A 192 16.41 -1.24 -11.55
C MET A 192 17.83 -0.79 -11.85
N LYS A 193 18.01 0.43 -12.38
CA LYS A 193 19.35 1.00 -12.66
C LYS A 193 20.21 1.04 -11.40
N GLN A 194 19.62 1.48 -10.29
CA GLN A 194 20.32 1.51 -9.01
C GLN A 194 20.68 0.10 -8.51
N PHE A 195 19.76 -0.86 -8.60
CA PHE A 195 20.02 -2.24 -8.24
C PHE A 195 21.20 -2.83 -9.06
N GLU A 196 21.20 -2.59 -10.37
CA GLU A 196 22.27 -3.04 -11.29
C GLU A 196 23.63 -2.41 -10.98
N SER A 197 23.65 -1.17 -10.47
CA SER A 197 24.88 -0.51 -10.00
C SER A 197 25.48 -1.10 -8.70
N GLY A 198 24.76 -2.03 -8.05
CA GLY A 198 25.15 -2.59 -6.76
C GLY A 198 24.85 -1.69 -5.54
N ASN A 199 24.17 -0.55 -5.74
CA ASN A 199 23.75 0.32 -4.63
C ASN A 199 22.36 -0.08 -4.11
N PHE A 200 22.31 -0.85 -3.02
CA PHE A 200 21.04 -1.32 -2.43
C PHE A 200 20.44 -0.41 -1.35
N ARG A 201 20.96 0.81 -1.17
CA ARG A 201 20.49 1.73 -0.12
C ARG A 201 19.22 2.46 -0.58
N LEU A 202 18.12 2.23 0.13
CA LEU A 202 16.84 2.88 -0.18
C LEU A 202 16.89 4.42 -0.08
N ARG A 203 17.68 4.99 0.82
CA ARG A 203 17.82 6.46 0.92
C ARG A 203 18.40 7.05 -0.37
N ASP A 204 19.41 6.41 -0.93
CA ASP A 204 20.03 6.83 -2.18
C ASP A 204 19.04 6.68 -3.35
N ALA A 205 18.20 5.63 -3.30
CA ALA A 205 17.13 5.41 -4.28
C ALA A 205 16.08 6.51 -4.24
N LEU A 206 15.60 6.87 -3.04
CA LEU A 206 14.64 7.95 -2.86
C LEU A 206 15.20 9.31 -3.31
N ALA A 207 16.50 9.57 -3.11
CA ALA A 207 17.13 10.81 -3.55
C ALA A 207 17.13 10.99 -5.08
N SER A 208 16.91 9.91 -5.84
CA SER A 208 16.82 9.92 -7.30
C SER A 208 15.38 10.01 -7.82
N LEU A 209 14.39 10.11 -6.92
CA LEU A 209 12.95 10.16 -7.23
C LEU A 209 12.35 11.52 -6.91
N ASN A 210 11.25 11.86 -7.59
CA ASN A 210 10.34 12.91 -7.11
C ASN A 210 9.53 12.38 -5.92
N THR A 211 10.12 12.47 -4.72
CA THR A 211 9.53 11.95 -3.47
C THR A 211 8.81 13.04 -2.70
N ILE A 212 7.55 12.78 -2.31
CA ILE A 212 6.88 13.55 -1.26
C ILE A 212 7.16 12.90 0.10
N TYR A 213 7.67 13.69 1.04
CA TYR A 213 7.88 13.28 2.42
C TYR A 213 6.71 13.77 3.28
N LEU A 214 6.09 12.83 3.99
CA LEU A 214 4.91 13.08 4.82
C LEU A 214 5.36 13.20 6.27
N ASP A 215 5.30 14.41 6.82
CA ASP A 215 5.81 14.70 8.16
C ASP A 215 4.82 14.34 9.28
N ASP A 216 5.22 14.60 10.53
CA ASP A 216 4.37 14.38 11.70
C ASP A 216 3.06 15.19 11.64
N SER A 217 3.03 16.34 10.96
CA SER A 217 1.82 17.16 10.84
C SER A 217 0.77 16.50 9.94
N PHE A 218 1.21 15.82 8.88
CA PHE A 218 0.35 15.02 8.01
C PHE A 218 -0.35 13.92 8.82
N PHE A 219 0.39 13.14 9.61
CA PHE A 219 -0.19 12.04 10.39
C PHE A 219 -1.01 12.53 11.58
N SER A 220 -0.60 13.61 12.24
CA SER A 220 -1.36 14.23 13.34
C SER A 220 -2.73 14.72 12.86
N SER A 221 -2.84 15.22 11.63
CA SER A 221 -4.12 15.61 11.03
C SER A 221 -5.11 14.45 10.85
N LEU A 222 -4.59 13.22 10.80
CA LEU A 222 -5.36 11.97 10.74
C LEU A 222 -5.62 11.37 12.12
N GLY A 223 -5.14 12.00 13.19
CA GLY A 223 -5.25 11.51 14.57
C GLY A 223 -4.19 10.47 14.96
N PHE A 224 -3.08 10.38 14.21
CA PHE A 224 -1.98 9.46 14.50
C PHE A 224 -0.72 10.20 14.95
N ASP A 225 0.01 9.61 15.90
CA ASP A 225 1.36 10.04 16.26
C ASP A 225 2.42 9.13 15.60
N SER A 226 3.70 9.48 15.77
CA SER A 226 4.81 8.72 15.17
C SER A 226 4.93 7.27 15.67
N SER A 227 4.24 6.89 16.76
CA SER A 227 4.29 5.53 17.29
C SER A 227 3.72 4.49 16.33
N ILE A 228 2.88 4.90 15.36
CA ILE A 228 2.36 4.01 14.32
C ILE A 228 3.45 3.43 13.41
N PHE A 229 4.61 4.08 13.33
CA PHE A 229 5.77 3.65 12.54
C PHE A 229 6.79 2.86 13.36
N SER A 230 6.44 2.48 14.59
CA SER A 230 7.30 1.67 15.42
C SER A 230 7.50 0.29 14.80
N ASN A 231 8.75 -0.18 14.78
CA ASN A 231 9.09 -1.54 14.37
C ASN A 231 9.29 -2.41 15.62
N ILE A 232 8.65 -3.56 15.66
CA ILE A 232 9.04 -4.64 16.58
C ILE A 232 10.40 -5.12 16.10
N ASN A 233 11.50 -4.98 16.82
CA ASN A 233 12.83 -5.45 16.39
C ASN A 233 13.35 -6.62 17.22
N ARG A 234 12.91 -6.73 18.47
CA ARG A 234 13.27 -7.75 19.44
C ARG A 234 12.02 -8.37 20.06
N ARG A 235 12.18 -9.47 20.80
CA ARG A 235 11.05 -10.14 21.46
C ARG A 235 10.42 -9.27 22.54
N GLU A 236 11.22 -8.46 23.22
CA GLU A 236 10.77 -7.52 24.25
C GLU A 236 9.81 -6.46 23.67
N ASP A 237 10.02 -6.06 22.42
CA ASP A 237 9.15 -5.09 21.74
C ASP A 237 7.73 -5.66 21.54
N MET A 238 7.57 -6.98 21.44
CA MET A 238 6.26 -7.63 21.25
C MET A 238 5.31 -7.36 22.42
N GLU A 239 5.83 -7.33 23.65
CA GLU A 239 5.03 -7.10 24.86
C GLU A 239 4.54 -5.65 24.95
N LEU A 240 5.37 -4.69 24.51
CA LEU A 240 4.97 -3.28 24.42
C LEU A 240 3.86 -3.07 23.38
N PHE A 241 4.01 -3.67 22.20
CA PHE A 241 3.01 -3.57 21.13
C PHE A 241 1.70 -4.28 21.48
N ARG A 242 1.76 -5.40 22.20
CA ARG A 242 0.55 -6.11 22.68
C ARG A 242 -0.32 -5.21 23.55
N LYS A 243 0.29 -4.38 24.40
CA LYS A 243 -0.40 -3.51 25.36
C LYS A 243 -0.89 -2.19 24.75
N ASN A 244 -0.16 -1.61 23.79
CA ASN A 244 -0.37 -0.23 23.38
C ASN A 244 -1.19 -0.05 22.08
N ILE A 245 -1.46 -1.11 21.30
CA ILE A 245 -2.28 -1.01 20.08
C ILE A 245 -3.75 -1.30 20.41
N SER A 246 -4.50 -0.30 20.87
CA SER A 246 -5.97 -0.36 20.90
C SER A 246 -6.53 -0.23 19.48
N LEU A 247 -7.50 -1.09 19.13
CA LEU A 247 -8.24 -1.05 17.86
C LEU A 247 -9.17 0.16 17.81
#